data_AF-A0A524IAB3-F1
#
_entry.id   AF-A0A524IAB3-F1
#
_cell.length_a   1.000
_cell.length_b   1.000
_cell.length_c   1.000
_cell.angle_alpha   90.00
_cell.angle_beta   90.00
_cell.angle_gamma   90.00
#
_symmetry.space_group_name_H-M   'P 1'
#
loop_
_entity.id
_entity.type
_entity.pdbx_description
1 polymer ?
#
loop_
_entity_poly.entity_id
_entity_poly.type
_entity_poly.pdbx_seq_one_letter_code
_entity_poly.pdbx_strand_id
1 'polypeptide(L)'
;MTKKLIRKGKGSSPPRVPKKKTAKFLLILSVLLSLSSLTLSAEDAREKAEELAEQQRFTEAADILLEWLTVNRENPDYFPTLLMTADLLPDVQRAKDLLEEELRTEKDRARRYEMLSRLALLFELSGDVERAQRSYELAAFIRDREKDFASFYRSAQLLLEMGEYDRAELQARTILGA
;
A
#
# COMPACT_ATOMS: atom_id res chain seq x y z
N MET A 1 -48.53 -40.71 79.23
CA MET A 1 -49.41 -40.21 78.14
C MET A 1 -48.73 -38.97 77.59
N THR A 2 -48.31 -38.79 76.33
CA THR A 2 -48.78 -39.31 75.03
C THR A 2 -47.65 -39.21 74.00
N LYS A 3 -47.51 -40.26 73.17
CA LYS A 3 -46.69 -40.33 71.94
C LYS A 3 -47.40 -39.62 70.76
N LYS A 4 -46.62 -39.07 69.81
CA LYS A 4 -46.84 -39.09 68.32
C LYS A 4 -45.69 -38.30 67.66
N LEU A 5 -44.72 -38.87 66.91
CA LEU A 5 -44.70 -39.54 65.59
C LEU A 5 -44.92 -38.61 64.35
N ILE A 6 -43.83 -38.49 63.57
CA ILE A 6 -43.72 -38.48 62.08
C ILE A 6 -44.05 -37.15 61.34
N ARG A 7 -43.09 -36.59 60.56
CA ARG A 7 -42.88 -36.89 59.11
C ARG A 7 -41.64 -36.21 58.50
N LYS A 8 -40.88 -37.02 57.74
CA LYS A 8 -39.82 -36.64 56.78
C LYS A 8 -40.36 -35.70 55.69
N GLY A 9 -39.63 -34.63 55.38
CA GLY A 9 -39.73 -33.86 54.14
C GLY A 9 -38.37 -33.77 53.46
N LYS A 10 -38.20 -34.51 52.35
CA LYS A 10 -37.06 -34.41 51.44
C LYS A 10 -37.18 -33.10 50.66
N GLY A 11 -36.27 -32.15 50.89
CA GLY A 11 -36.06 -30.99 50.03
C GLY A 11 -34.98 -31.30 49.01
N SER A 12 -35.36 -31.46 47.75
CA SER A 12 -34.50 -31.64 46.59
C SER A 12 -33.58 -30.45 46.38
N SER A 13 -32.26 -30.68 46.37
CA SER A 13 -31.29 -29.71 45.89
C SER A 13 -31.48 -29.48 44.38
N PRO A 14 -31.50 -28.23 43.88
CA PRO A 14 -31.55 -27.98 42.45
C PRO A 14 -30.22 -28.41 41.79
N PRO A 15 -30.24 -28.87 40.53
CA PRO A 15 -29.03 -29.28 39.84
C PRO A 15 -28.11 -28.05 39.62
N ARG A 16 -26.87 -28.16 40.09
CA ARG A 16 -25.81 -27.19 39.75
C ARG A 16 -25.50 -27.30 38.27
N VAL A 17 -25.97 -26.34 37.48
CA VAL A 17 -25.54 -26.15 36.10
C VAL A 17 -24.05 -25.75 36.09
N PRO A 18 -23.15 -26.48 35.41
CA PRO A 18 -21.73 -26.15 35.40
C PRO A 18 -21.45 -24.92 34.50
N LYS A 19 -21.55 -23.71 35.08
CA LYS A 19 -21.18 -22.42 34.46
C LYS A 19 -19.65 -22.21 34.37
N LYS A 20 -18.88 -23.14 33.81
CA LYS A 20 -17.42 -22.96 33.65
C LYS A 20 -16.87 -23.20 32.25
N LYS A 21 -17.64 -23.78 31.32
CA LYS A 21 -17.20 -23.99 29.93
C LYS A 21 -17.54 -22.81 29.01
N THR A 22 -18.60 -22.06 29.31
CA THR A 22 -19.04 -20.92 28.50
C THR A 22 -18.11 -19.71 28.63
N ALA A 23 -17.55 -19.46 29.81
CA ALA A 23 -16.63 -18.34 30.03
C ALA A 23 -15.31 -18.48 29.26
N LYS A 24 -14.74 -19.68 29.16
CA LYS A 24 -13.54 -19.93 28.34
C LYS A 24 -13.81 -19.84 26.85
N PHE A 25 -14.99 -20.27 26.41
CA PHE A 25 -15.41 -20.15 25.01
C PHE A 25 -15.66 -18.68 24.63
N LEU A 26 -16.26 -17.88 25.52
CA LEU A 26 -16.44 -16.44 25.35
C LEU A 26 -15.11 -15.67 25.30
N LEU A 27 -14.11 -16.11 26.07
CA LEU A 27 -12.77 -15.49 26.09
C LEU A 27 -11.95 -15.84 24.83
N ILE A 28 -12.06 -17.08 24.34
CA ILE A 28 -11.43 -17.48 23.06
C ILE A 28 -12.14 -16.81 21.88
N LEU A 29 -13.47 -16.68 21.92
CA LEU A 29 -14.25 -15.98 20.90
C LEU A 29 -14.00 -14.47 20.94
N SER A 30 -13.80 -13.84 22.10
CA SER A 30 -13.42 -12.43 22.20
C SER A 30 -11.98 -12.18 21.74
N VAL A 31 -11.06 -13.12 21.98
CA VAL A 31 -9.69 -13.05 21.45
C VAL A 31 -9.70 -13.23 19.93
N LEU A 32 -10.47 -14.19 19.39
CA LEU A 32 -10.66 -14.35 17.94
C LEU A 32 -11.39 -13.17 17.29
N LEU A 33 -12.37 -12.55 17.97
CA LEU A 33 -13.07 -11.32 17.52
C LEU A 33 -12.19 -10.07 17.63
N SER A 34 -11.22 -10.04 18.54
CA SER A 34 -10.18 -9.00 18.59
C SER A 34 -9.04 -9.23 17.61
N LEU A 35 -8.85 -10.47 17.12
CA LEU A 35 -7.97 -10.78 15.99
C LEU A 35 -8.67 -10.57 14.64
N SER A 36 -9.99 -10.43 14.62
CA SER A 36 -10.74 -9.92 13.47
C SER A 36 -10.93 -8.41 13.57
N SER A 37 -9.88 -7.66 13.90
CA SER A 37 -9.74 -6.35 13.26
C SER A 37 -9.83 -6.64 11.77
N LEU A 38 -10.98 -6.32 11.16
CA LEU A 38 -11.22 -6.41 9.73
C LEU A 38 -9.90 -6.09 9.03
N THR A 39 -9.27 -7.08 8.41
CA THR A 39 -8.27 -6.78 7.39
C THR A 39 -9.06 -6.10 6.31
N LEU A 40 -9.11 -4.76 6.37
CA LEU A 40 -9.79 -3.92 5.41
C LEU A 40 -9.34 -4.42 4.04
N SER A 41 -10.27 -4.76 3.16
CA SER A 41 -9.87 -5.24 1.84
C SER A 41 -9.13 -4.10 1.12
N ALA A 42 -8.31 -4.43 0.12
CA ALA A 42 -7.65 -3.39 -0.68
C ALA A 42 -8.69 -2.45 -1.33
N GLU A 43 -9.86 -2.97 -1.67
CA GLU A 43 -10.97 -2.22 -2.23
C GLU A 43 -11.54 -1.24 -1.21
N ASP A 44 -11.94 -1.74 -0.01
CA ASP A 44 -12.48 -0.88 1.05
C ASP A 44 -11.47 0.21 1.50
N ALA A 45 -10.17 -0.13 1.53
CA ALA A 45 -9.12 0.82 1.89
C ALA A 45 -8.98 1.93 0.86
N ARG A 46 -9.03 1.59 -0.43
CA ARG A 46 -8.93 2.55 -1.53
C ARG A 46 -10.19 3.39 -1.67
N GLU A 47 -11.37 2.79 -1.58
CA GLU A 47 -12.65 3.52 -1.60
C GLU A 47 -12.67 4.59 -0.50
N LYS A 48 -12.32 4.20 0.73
CA LYS A 48 -12.25 5.15 1.85
C LYS A 48 -11.19 6.24 1.64
N ALA A 49 -10.04 5.89 1.05
CA ALA A 49 -9.02 6.88 0.72
C ALA A 49 -9.48 7.85 -0.37
N GLU A 50 -10.22 7.37 -1.38
CA GLU A 50 -10.82 8.21 -2.43
C GLU A 50 -11.85 9.17 -1.84
N GLU A 51 -12.76 8.70 -0.98
CA GLU A 51 -13.73 9.55 -0.30
C GLU A 51 -13.06 10.69 0.50
N LEU A 52 -11.94 10.40 1.16
CA LEU A 52 -11.16 11.39 1.88
C LEU A 52 -10.42 12.34 0.93
N ALA A 53 -9.87 11.83 -0.17
CA ALA A 53 -9.20 12.64 -1.18
C ALA A 53 -10.18 13.61 -1.87
N GLU A 54 -11.42 13.19 -2.15
CA GLU A 54 -12.49 14.06 -2.66
C GLU A 54 -12.82 15.20 -1.68
N GLN A 55 -12.69 14.94 -0.38
CA GLN A 55 -12.80 15.93 0.69
C GLN A 55 -11.52 16.77 0.90
N GLN A 56 -10.52 16.61 0.04
CA GLN A 56 -9.19 17.23 0.15
C GLN A 56 -8.40 16.84 1.40
N ARG A 57 -8.76 15.71 2.04
CA ARG A 57 -8.13 15.16 3.24
C ARG A 57 -7.03 14.16 2.85
N PHE A 58 -6.10 14.61 2.01
CA PHE A 58 -5.07 13.77 1.39
C PHE A 58 -4.16 13.05 2.38
N THR A 59 -3.79 13.71 3.48
CA THR A 59 -2.97 13.07 4.54
C THR A 59 -3.68 11.85 5.12
N GLU A 60 -4.95 11.99 5.48
CA GLU A 60 -5.73 10.90 6.07
C GLU A 60 -6.01 9.78 5.06
N ALA A 61 -6.22 10.15 3.80
CA ALA A 61 -6.34 9.20 2.69
C ALA A 61 -5.07 8.35 2.56
N ALA A 62 -3.90 9.00 2.50
CA ALA A 62 -2.62 8.32 2.39
C ALA A 62 -2.30 7.46 3.62
N ASP A 63 -2.61 7.92 4.83
CA ASP A 63 -2.33 7.18 6.07
C ASP A 63 -3.09 5.84 6.12
N ILE A 64 -4.35 5.79 5.66
CA ILE A 64 -5.12 4.54 5.56
C ILE A 64 -4.43 3.53 4.64
N LEU A 65 -3.96 3.99 3.48
CA LEU A 65 -3.32 3.11 2.51
C LEU A 65 -1.93 2.68 2.99
N LEU A 66 -1.17 3.56 3.64
CA LEU A 66 0.10 3.22 4.26
C LEU A 66 -0.06 2.14 5.32
N GLU A 67 -1.04 2.28 6.23
CA GLU A 67 -1.37 1.26 7.23
C GLU A 67 -1.68 -0.07 6.55
N TRP A 68 -2.50 -0.05 5.51
CA TRP A 68 -2.86 -1.25 4.75
C TRP A 68 -1.62 -1.91 4.10
N LEU A 69 -0.73 -1.13 3.48
CA LEU A 69 0.49 -1.64 2.83
C LEU A 69 1.42 -2.36 3.81
N THR A 70 1.51 -1.89 5.06
CA THR A 70 2.44 -2.47 6.06
C THR A 70 2.19 -3.95 6.36
N VAL A 71 0.94 -4.41 6.24
CA VAL A 71 0.55 -5.79 6.58
C VAL A 71 0.17 -6.64 5.36
N ASN A 72 0.11 -6.06 4.16
CA ASN A 72 -0.39 -6.71 2.95
C ASN A 72 0.64 -6.83 1.81
N ARG A 73 1.95 -6.92 2.11
CA ARG A 73 3.02 -6.99 1.08
C ARG A 73 2.87 -8.11 0.04
N GLU A 74 2.26 -9.23 0.41
CA GLU A 74 2.05 -10.37 -0.50
C GLU A 74 0.70 -10.32 -1.23
N ASN A 75 -0.14 -9.31 -0.94
CA ASN A 75 -1.45 -9.17 -1.54
C ASN A 75 -1.32 -8.77 -3.03
N PRO A 76 -2.10 -9.36 -3.96
CA PRO A 76 -2.11 -8.97 -5.37
C PRO A 76 -2.33 -7.47 -5.61
N ASP A 77 -3.14 -6.83 -4.76
CA ASP A 77 -3.47 -5.40 -4.81
C ASP A 77 -2.44 -4.51 -4.12
N TYR A 78 -1.33 -5.08 -3.62
CA TYR A 78 -0.26 -4.31 -2.99
C TYR A 78 0.28 -3.22 -3.91
N PHE A 79 0.62 -3.60 -5.14
CA PHE A 79 1.26 -2.69 -6.07
C PHE A 79 0.32 -1.56 -6.55
N PRO A 80 -0.92 -1.82 -7.00
CA PRO A 80 -1.88 -0.75 -7.27
C PRO A 80 -2.08 0.21 -6.08
N THR A 81 -2.18 -0.34 -4.87
CA THR A 81 -2.36 0.46 -3.64
C THR A 81 -1.12 1.30 -3.33
N LEU A 82 0.08 0.77 -3.52
CA LEU A 82 1.35 1.50 -3.36
C LEU A 82 1.40 2.74 -4.24
N LEU A 83 1.04 2.58 -5.51
CA LEU A 83 1.07 3.66 -6.48
C LEU A 83 0.04 4.75 -6.17
N MET A 84 -1.19 4.35 -5.84
CA MET A 84 -2.21 5.28 -5.38
C MET A 84 -1.79 6.00 -4.10
N THR A 85 -1.13 5.32 -3.17
CA THR A 85 -0.58 5.94 -1.95
C THR A 85 0.46 7.00 -2.29
N ALA A 86 1.37 6.70 -3.22
CA ALA A 86 2.37 7.67 -3.67
C ALA A 86 1.71 8.90 -4.34
N ASP A 87 0.65 8.68 -5.13
CA ASP A 87 -0.09 9.74 -5.82
C ASP A 87 -0.88 10.63 -4.83
N LEU A 88 -1.30 10.09 -3.68
CA LEU A 88 -2.05 10.81 -2.63
C LEU A 88 -1.17 11.48 -1.58
N LEU A 89 0.10 11.12 -1.47
CA LEU A 89 1.00 11.68 -0.47
C LEU A 89 1.22 13.19 -0.71
N PRO A 90 0.84 14.08 0.24
CA PRO A 90 1.04 15.52 0.05
C PRO A 90 2.51 15.93 0.03
N ASP A 91 3.35 15.16 0.70
CA ASP A 91 4.79 15.36 0.76
C ASP A 91 5.47 14.59 -0.38
N VAL A 92 5.92 15.33 -1.39
CA VAL A 92 6.64 14.80 -2.55
C VAL A 92 7.87 13.99 -2.14
N GLN A 93 8.57 14.37 -1.06
CA GLN A 93 9.73 13.59 -0.59
C GLN A 93 9.29 12.23 -0.04
N ARG A 94 8.20 12.16 0.74
CA ARG A 94 7.65 10.89 1.21
C ARG A 94 7.20 9.99 0.06
N ALA A 95 6.58 10.55 -0.98
CA ALA A 95 6.19 9.79 -2.16
C ALA A 95 7.40 9.19 -2.88
N LYS A 96 8.48 9.97 -3.04
CA LYS A 96 9.74 9.50 -3.62
C LYS A 96 10.37 8.39 -2.79
N ASP A 97 10.47 8.58 -1.47
CA ASP A 97 11.09 7.59 -0.57
C ASP A 97 10.33 6.25 -0.60
N LEU A 98 8.99 6.31 -0.59
CA LEU A 98 8.11 5.14 -0.69
C LEU A 98 8.38 4.33 -1.97
N LEU A 99 8.43 5.00 -3.13
CA LEU A 99 8.67 4.34 -4.41
C LEU A 99 10.13 3.87 -4.56
N GLU A 100 11.10 4.65 -4.09
CA GLU A 100 12.53 4.26 -4.10
C GLU A 100 12.78 3.03 -3.24
N GLU A 101 12.14 2.92 -2.07
CA GLU A 101 12.26 1.75 -1.19
C GLU A 101 11.75 0.48 -1.89
N GLU A 102 10.56 0.54 -2.48
CA GLU A 102 9.99 -0.63 -3.17
C GLU A 102 10.81 -1.01 -4.41
N LEU A 103 11.22 -0.02 -5.21
CA LEU A 103 11.99 -0.23 -6.44
C LEU A 103 13.33 -0.98 -6.23
N ARG A 104 13.93 -0.89 -5.03
CA ARG A 104 15.18 -1.61 -4.69
C ARG A 104 15.01 -3.13 -4.70
N THR A 105 13.81 -3.62 -4.43
CA THR A 105 13.53 -5.06 -4.31
C THR A 105 12.63 -5.61 -5.41
N GLU A 106 11.89 -4.74 -6.10
CA GLU A 106 11.01 -5.14 -7.20
C GLU A 106 11.80 -5.68 -8.40
N LYS A 107 11.39 -6.84 -8.89
CA LYS A 107 12.01 -7.57 -10.01
C LYS A 107 11.14 -7.55 -11.26
N ASP A 108 9.83 -7.38 -11.09
CA ASP A 108 8.90 -7.32 -12.20
C ASP A 108 9.15 -6.07 -13.04
N ARG A 109 9.40 -6.27 -14.33
CA ARG A 109 9.78 -5.17 -15.23
C ARG A 109 8.65 -4.16 -15.41
N ALA A 110 7.40 -4.60 -15.48
CA ALA A 110 6.28 -3.68 -15.68
C ALA A 110 6.09 -2.79 -14.44
N ARG A 111 6.19 -3.37 -13.24
CA ARG A 111 6.12 -2.61 -11.99
C ARG A 111 7.27 -1.63 -11.81
N ARG A 112 8.50 -2.07 -12.13
CA ARG A 112 9.68 -1.18 -12.13
C ARG A 112 9.51 0.00 -13.07
N TYR A 113 8.99 -0.24 -14.28
CA TYR A 113 8.67 0.80 -15.24
C TYR A 113 7.72 1.83 -14.63
N GLU A 114 6.60 1.38 -14.05
CA GLU A 114 5.59 2.29 -13.52
C GLU A 114 6.10 3.14 -12.35
N MET A 115 6.89 2.55 -11.45
CA MET A 115 7.53 3.29 -10.35
C MET A 115 8.57 4.29 -10.86
N LEU A 116 9.40 3.92 -11.84
CA LEU A 116 10.40 4.82 -12.42
C LEU A 116 9.75 5.99 -13.15
N SER A 117 8.66 5.77 -13.87
CA SER A 117 7.92 6.84 -14.52
C SER A 117 7.33 7.84 -13.52
N ARG A 118 6.75 7.35 -12.41
CA ARG A 118 6.27 8.23 -11.32
C ARG A 118 7.40 8.97 -10.61
N LEU A 119 8.49 8.27 -10.29
CA LEU A 119 9.67 8.88 -9.69
C LEU A 119 10.26 9.98 -10.58
N ALA A 120 10.35 9.74 -11.89
CA ALA A 120 10.83 10.73 -12.84
C ALA A 120 10.03 12.03 -12.76
N LEU A 121 8.70 11.92 -12.77
CA LEU A 121 7.80 13.07 -12.61
C LEU A 121 7.97 13.76 -11.25
N LEU A 122 8.03 13.00 -10.15
CA LEU A 122 8.20 13.56 -8.81
C LEU A 122 9.54 14.30 -8.64
N PHE A 123 10.62 13.77 -9.23
CA PHE A 123 11.92 14.44 -9.26
C PHE A 123 11.85 15.72 -10.09
N GLU A 124 11.21 15.68 -11.25
CA GLU A 124 11.06 16.84 -12.12
C GLU A 124 10.25 17.96 -11.42
N LEU A 125 9.12 17.62 -10.79
CA LEU A 125 8.29 18.56 -10.03
C LEU A 125 9.00 19.16 -8.82
N SER A 126 9.93 18.42 -8.21
CA SER A 126 10.73 18.90 -7.07
C SER A 126 12.05 19.57 -7.50
N GLY A 127 12.32 19.68 -8.80
CA GLY A 127 13.52 20.32 -9.34
C GLY A 127 14.79 19.47 -9.28
N ASP A 128 14.71 18.19 -8.94
CA ASP A 128 15.84 17.25 -8.99
C ASP A 128 16.00 16.72 -10.43
N VAL A 129 16.41 17.63 -11.33
CA VAL A 129 16.49 17.40 -12.77
C VAL A 129 17.38 16.20 -13.12
N GLU A 130 18.47 16.01 -12.38
CA GLU A 130 19.38 14.88 -12.60
C GLU A 130 18.73 13.53 -12.31
N ARG A 131 18.03 13.40 -11.17
CA ARG A 131 17.33 12.14 -10.85
C ARG A 131 16.12 11.93 -11.76
N ALA A 132 15.44 13.00 -12.17
CA ALA A 132 14.37 12.92 -13.17
C ALA A 132 14.91 12.32 -14.48
N GLN A 133 16.00 12.88 -15.00
CA GLN A 133 16.66 12.40 -16.23
C GLN A 133 17.00 10.91 -16.13
N ARG A 134 17.70 10.50 -15.07
CA ARG A 134 18.07 9.09 -14.87
C ARG A 134 16.87 8.17 -14.79
N SER A 135 15.79 8.61 -14.13
CA SER A 135 14.58 7.79 -13.97
C SER A 135 13.84 7.60 -15.30
N TYR A 136 13.72 8.66 -16.11
CA TYR A 136 13.16 8.56 -17.47
C TYR A 136 14.02 7.68 -18.39
N GLU A 137 15.34 7.82 -18.34
CA GLU A 137 16.26 6.98 -19.13
C GLU A 137 16.10 5.49 -18.75
N LEU A 138 16.08 5.18 -17.45
CA LEU A 138 15.86 3.80 -17.00
C LEU A 138 14.48 3.27 -17.40
N ALA A 139 13.41 4.06 -17.24
CA ALA A 139 12.07 3.67 -17.65
C ALA A 139 12.00 3.33 -19.15
N ALA A 140 12.66 4.14 -20.00
CA ALA A 140 12.68 3.96 -21.45
C ALA A 140 13.19 2.58 -21.91
N PHE A 141 14.16 2.00 -21.19
CA PHE A 141 14.82 0.75 -21.56
C PHE A 141 14.28 -0.49 -20.82
N ILE A 142 13.30 -0.33 -19.92
CA ILE A 142 12.72 -1.46 -19.18
C ILE A 142 11.76 -2.29 -20.04
N ARG A 143 11.13 -1.74 -21.06
CA ARG A 143 10.20 -2.49 -21.93
C ARG A 143 10.93 -2.97 -23.21
N ASP A 144 11.28 -4.26 -23.27
CA ASP A 144 12.09 -4.82 -24.36
C ASP A 144 11.46 -4.73 -25.77
N ARG A 145 10.12 -4.59 -25.87
CA ARG A 145 9.38 -4.65 -27.16
C ARG A 145 8.73 -3.34 -27.59
N GLU A 146 8.55 -2.42 -26.65
CA GLU A 146 7.97 -1.10 -26.90
C GLU A 146 8.93 -0.10 -26.28
N LYS A 147 9.79 0.49 -27.12
CA LYS A 147 10.63 1.59 -26.67
C LYS A 147 9.70 2.71 -26.21
N ASP A 148 9.77 3.05 -24.93
CA ASP A 148 9.05 4.22 -24.42
C ASP A 148 9.81 5.48 -24.86
N PHE A 149 9.53 5.87 -26.10
CA PHE A 149 10.09 7.06 -26.71
C PHE A 149 9.70 8.34 -26.00
N ALA A 150 8.58 8.36 -25.26
CA ALA A 150 8.16 9.55 -24.52
C ALA A 150 9.11 9.78 -23.33
N SER A 151 9.35 8.74 -22.52
CA SER A 151 10.35 8.81 -21.44
C SER A 151 11.74 9.10 -21.99
N PHE A 152 12.13 8.45 -23.09
CA PHE A 152 13.46 8.66 -23.65
C PHE A 152 13.65 10.08 -24.23
N TYR A 153 12.61 10.63 -24.85
CA TYR A 153 12.59 12.01 -25.32
C TYR A 153 12.66 13.00 -24.15
N ARG A 154 11.89 12.78 -23.07
CA ARG A 154 11.97 13.66 -21.90
C ARG A 154 13.36 13.61 -21.26
N SER A 155 13.97 12.44 -21.16
CA SER A 155 15.37 12.30 -20.74
C SER A 155 16.32 13.15 -21.60
N ALA A 156 16.18 13.12 -22.93
CA ALA A 156 17.01 13.92 -23.83
C ALA A 156 16.81 15.43 -23.64
N GLN A 157 15.58 15.87 -23.38
CA GLN A 157 15.29 17.27 -23.06
C GLN A 157 15.93 17.71 -21.74
N LEU A 158 15.85 16.89 -20.70
CA LEU A 158 16.48 17.21 -19.42
C LEU A 158 18.01 17.26 -19.54
N LEU A 159 18.62 16.40 -20.36
CA LEU A 159 20.05 16.50 -20.68
C LEU A 159 20.38 17.84 -21.36
N LEU A 160 19.55 18.29 -22.30
CA LEU A 160 19.71 19.59 -22.95
C LEU A 160 19.62 20.74 -21.94
N GLU A 161 18.65 20.69 -21.02
CA GLU A 161 18.45 21.68 -19.95
C GLU A 161 19.65 21.73 -18.99
N MET A 162 20.31 20.60 -18.74
CA MET A 162 21.54 20.51 -17.93
C MET A 162 22.82 20.90 -18.69
N GLY A 163 22.75 21.12 -20.01
CA GLY A 163 23.91 21.41 -20.85
C GLY A 163 24.71 20.16 -21.29
N GLU A 164 24.17 18.96 -21.10
CA GLU A 164 24.76 17.67 -21.47
C GLU A 164 24.50 17.36 -22.96
N TYR A 165 24.98 18.24 -23.84
CA TYR A 165 24.62 18.26 -25.27
C TYR A 165 24.98 16.96 -26.01
N ASP A 166 26.16 16.40 -25.76
CA ASP A 166 26.61 15.17 -26.43
C ASP A 166 25.70 13.98 -26.10
N ARG A 167 25.28 13.87 -24.83
CA ARG A 167 24.35 12.83 -24.38
C ARG A 167 22.94 13.07 -24.92
N ALA A 168 22.48 14.32 -24.94
CA ALA A 168 21.19 14.69 -25.51
C ALA A 168 21.11 14.34 -27.00
N GLU A 169 22.16 14.66 -27.78
CA GLU A 169 22.25 14.33 -29.21
C GLU A 169 22.23 12.82 -29.43
N LEU A 170 23.00 12.06 -28.64
CA LEU A 170 23.02 10.60 -28.74
C LEU A 170 21.64 9.98 -28.51
N GLN A 171 20.91 10.44 -27.49
CA GLN A 171 19.54 9.98 -27.24
C GLN A 171 18.60 10.39 -28.38
N ALA A 172 18.68 11.62 -28.88
CA ALA A 172 17.87 12.09 -30.00
C ALA A 172 18.08 11.27 -31.29
N ARG A 173 19.34 10.96 -31.65
CA ARG A 173 19.67 10.09 -32.80
C ARG A 173 19.07 8.69 -32.64
N THR A 174 19.18 8.13 -31.43
CA THR A 174 18.62 6.82 -31.10
C THR A 174 17.09 6.79 -31.24
N ILE A 175 16.40 7.91 -30.91
CA ILE A 175 14.95 8.07 -31.11
C ILE A 175 14.61 8.12 -32.60
N LEU A 176 15.37 8.89 -33.39
CA LEU A 176 15.15 9.08 -34.82
C LEU A 176 15.57 7.87 -35.68
N GLY A 177 16.29 6.91 -35.11
CA GLY A 177 16.82 5.75 -35.83
C GLY A 177 17.96 6.10 -36.80
N ALA A 178 18.71 7.16 -36.50
CA ALA A 178 19.76 7.73 -37.33
C ALA A 178 21.17 7.53 -36.76
#